data_AF-A0A1M7IXQ5-F1
#
_entry.id   AF-A0A1M7IXQ5-F1
#
_cell.length_a   1.000
_cell.length_b   1.000
_cell.length_c   1.000
_cell.angle_alpha   90.00
_cell.angle_beta   90.00
_cell.angle_gamma   90.00
#
_symmetry.space_group_name_H-M   'P 1'
#
loop_
_entity.id
_entity.type
_entity.pdbx_description
1 polymer ?
#
loop_
_entity_poly.entity_id
_entity_poly.type
_entity_poly.pdbx_seq_one_letter_code
_entity_poly.pdbx_strand_id
1 'polypeptide(L)'
;MRFAKILSVATLPMFLFACSDDAASVRPSSHSETPQDTSKTEPPPNILDDDLKPIERDYSLIWPQGDGSAENPYQISNEQELKALAFYVNDSSMTFKDKYFKQTADIALTEAWEPIGLFGKNAYGLGNRPFSGTFDGDSKTISGMTINDTASYKGLFGLARGAVVKNVVLKSAKMVVGTYAGALAGKMDSSVVDNCVLEDINVSGMDRVGGLIGEASHVSVANVVVSGVVKGENSVGGVVGRLQDGAFDHLTNKAEVSGKSTVGGVAGAFATTVNSDGSVTEGEGFVRDLFNYGKVSGTKDVGGVMATLSATKLDHAGNYGAVNADESAMSNVGGVIAVASSKSALNEVFNAGAVTVKKVLSAGGVFGSVKGATVTNVFNIAEVSGTATNMGGIMGIVDGESNVDIGYNAGKVPDNNVSGTVAGKVSSTVTVSNVYYDKTVGGTCLVVANQMNMELPTGLSTEEVKAATFIATLNGTGRVWKAGSATFGGYPAFTWAE
;
A
#
# COMPACT_ATOMS: atom_id res chain seq x y z
N MET A 1 59.42 29.13 25.45
CA MET A 1 60.33 28.11 24.86
C MET A 1 60.04 26.77 25.51
N ARG A 2 59.95 25.69 24.71
CA ARG A 2 59.56 24.29 25.04
C ARG A 2 58.05 24.12 25.34
N PHE A 3 57.30 23.11 24.87
CA PHE A 3 57.57 21.88 24.10
C PHE A 3 56.23 21.33 23.53
N ALA A 4 56.33 20.50 22.48
CA ALA A 4 55.53 19.30 22.15
C ALA A 4 54.06 19.44 21.69
N LYS A 5 53.75 19.12 20.42
CA LYS A 5 53.31 17.80 19.83
C LYS A 5 51.80 17.56 20.10
N ILE A 6 50.95 17.35 19.08
CA ILE A 6 50.57 16.02 18.55
C ILE A 6 49.52 16.16 17.39
N LEU A 7 49.58 15.20 16.45
CA LEU A 7 48.62 14.73 15.43
C LEU A 7 48.23 15.62 14.23
N SER A 8 48.58 15.14 13.03
CA SER A 8 47.86 15.43 11.77
C SER A 8 47.38 14.12 11.15
N VAL A 9 46.07 14.10 10.93
CA VAL A 9 45.31 13.23 10.02
C VAL A 9 45.72 13.55 8.58
N ALA A 10 45.64 12.55 7.67
CA ALA A 10 44.93 12.66 6.38
C ALA A 10 45.45 11.70 5.28
N THR A 11 44.44 11.10 4.62
CA THR A 11 44.30 10.86 3.17
C THR A 11 45.02 9.70 2.47
N LEU A 12 44.16 8.78 1.99
CA LEU A 12 44.20 8.00 0.73
C LEU A 12 44.80 8.79 -0.46
N PRO A 13 45.33 8.15 -1.54
CA PRO A 13 44.53 7.25 -2.39
C PRO A 13 45.25 6.10 -3.16
N MET A 14 44.41 5.17 -3.65
CA MET A 14 44.35 4.53 -4.99
C MET A 14 45.66 4.21 -5.75
N PHE A 15 45.87 2.95 -6.17
CA PHE A 15 46.21 2.56 -7.56
C PHE A 15 46.22 1.02 -7.76
N LEU A 16 45.80 0.62 -8.97
CA LEU A 16 45.72 -0.73 -9.53
C LEU A 16 47.07 -1.22 -10.12
N PHE A 17 47.08 -2.55 -10.40
CA PHE A 17 47.80 -3.32 -11.43
C PHE A 17 49.20 -3.93 -11.14
N ALA A 18 49.15 -5.26 -10.94
CA ALA A 18 49.88 -6.34 -11.64
C ALA A 18 51.28 -6.10 -12.25
N CYS A 19 52.23 -7.00 -11.94
CA CYS A 19 52.69 -8.12 -12.79
C CYS A 19 54.17 -8.49 -12.54
N SER A 20 54.49 -9.79 -12.76
CA SER A 20 55.82 -10.41 -12.99
C SER A 20 56.78 -10.54 -11.81
N ASP A 21 57.67 -11.53 -11.69
CA ASP A 21 57.86 -12.88 -12.27
C ASP A 21 59.03 -13.52 -11.49
N ASP A 22 59.22 -14.83 -11.73
CA ASP A 22 60.42 -15.65 -11.54
C ASP A 22 60.79 -16.11 -10.11
N ALA A 23 60.72 -17.41 -9.74
CA ALA A 23 61.23 -18.67 -10.32
C ALA A 23 62.68 -19.03 -9.93
N ALA A 24 62.83 -20.12 -9.18
CA ALA A 24 63.89 -21.14 -9.28
C ALA A 24 63.61 -22.25 -8.22
N SER A 25 63.16 -23.45 -8.62
CA SER A 25 63.98 -24.68 -8.82
C SER A 25 64.47 -25.28 -7.49
N VAL A 26 64.14 -26.53 -7.11
CA VAL A 26 64.84 -27.79 -7.49
C VAL A 26 63.94 -29.02 -7.20
N ARG A 27 63.97 -30.05 -8.08
CA ARG A 27 63.45 -31.44 -7.91
C ARG A 27 64.62 -32.37 -7.50
N PRO A 28 64.44 -33.50 -6.74
CA PRO A 28 63.86 -34.72 -7.31
C PRO A 28 63.10 -35.67 -6.34
N SER A 29 62.57 -36.74 -6.94
CA SER A 29 61.68 -37.81 -6.45
C SER A 29 62.26 -38.76 -5.39
N SER A 30 61.40 -39.20 -4.46
CA SER A 30 61.41 -40.58 -3.93
C SER A 30 60.03 -40.95 -3.34
N HIS A 31 59.59 -42.17 -3.60
CA HIS A 31 58.40 -42.78 -3.00
C HIS A 31 58.63 -43.06 -1.51
N SER A 32 57.69 -42.64 -0.65
CA SER A 32 57.41 -43.28 0.64
C SER A 32 55.93 -43.10 0.99
N GLU A 33 55.21 -44.21 1.14
CA GLU A 33 53.85 -44.25 1.67
C GLU A 33 53.83 -43.92 3.17
N THR A 34 52.81 -43.18 3.62
CA THR A 34 52.05 -43.26 4.89
C THR A 34 51.27 -41.95 5.12
N PRO A 35 50.20 -41.90 5.92
CA PRO A 35 49.03 -42.77 6.07
C PRO A 35 47.71 -42.03 5.73
N GLN A 36 46.61 -42.77 5.52
CA GLN A 36 45.27 -42.20 5.32
C GLN A 36 44.81 -41.35 6.52
N ASP A 37 44.43 -40.10 6.25
CA ASP A 37 43.65 -39.25 7.14
C ASP A 37 42.19 -39.73 7.15
N THR A 38 41.76 -40.32 8.28
CA THR A 38 40.40 -40.81 8.51
C THR A 38 39.45 -39.75 9.09
N SER A 39 39.68 -38.45 8.84
CA SER A 39 38.80 -37.38 9.37
C SER A 39 37.73 -36.86 8.40
N LYS A 40 37.48 -37.53 7.27
CA LYS A 40 36.31 -37.23 6.42
C LYS A 40 35.07 -37.97 6.93
N THR A 41 34.37 -37.38 7.89
CA THR A 41 32.93 -37.65 8.04
C THR A 41 32.22 -36.92 6.92
N GLU A 42 31.66 -37.65 5.95
CA GLU A 42 30.66 -37.09 5.03
C GLU A 42 29.53 -36.45 5.86
N PRO A 43 29.05 -35.24 5.48
CA PRO A 43 27.86 -34.69 6.11
C PRO A 43 26.70 -35.68 5.92
N PRO A 44 25.83 -35.89 6.94
CA PRO A 44 24.70 -36.80 6.78
C PRO A 44 23.84 -36.36 5.59
N PRO A 45 23.17 -37.31 4.90
CA PRO A 45 22.34 -37.00 3.73
C PRO A 45 21.34 -35.91 4.09
N ASN A 46 21.25 -34.90 3.24
CA ASN A 46 20.25 -33.84 3.34
C ASN A 46 18.88 -34.48 3.09
N ILE A 47 18.13 -34.76 4.15
CA ILE A 47 16.72 -35.19 4.03
C ILE A 47 15.96 -33.97 3.50
N LEU A 48 15.38 -34.10 2.31
CA LEU A 48 14.50 -33.07 1.74
C LEU A 48 13.31 -32.87 2.70
N ASP A 49 12.85 -31.63 2.89
CA ASP A 49 11.74 -31.30 3.81
C ASP A 49 10.45 -32.13 3.55
N ASP A 50 10.30 -32.69 2.35
CA ASP A 50 9.15 -33.53 1.94
C ASP A 50 9.11 -34.93 2.60
N ASP A 51 10.19 -35.40 3.24
CA ASP A 51 10.27 -36.74 3.86
C ASP A 51 9.99 -36.75 5.39
N LEU A 52 9.74 -35.59 6.00
CA LEU A 52 9.32 -35.50 7.41
C LEU A 52 7.82 -35.77 7.53
N LYS A 53 7.44 -36.97 7.98
CA LYS A 53 6.06 -37.24 8.43
C LYS A 53 5.68 -36.20 9.50
N PRO A 54 4.52 -35.53 9.39
CA PRO A 54 4.04 -34.64 10.44
C PRO A 54 4.00 -35.41 11.76
N ILE A 55 4.66 -34.89 12.79
CA ILE A 55 4.43 -35.39 14.14
C ILE A 55 3.00 -34.98 14.49
N GLU A 56 2.05 -35.91 14.43
CA GLU A 56 0.70 -35.69 14.96
C GLU A 56 0.82 -35.46 16.47
N ARG A 57 0.77 -34.20 16.87
CA ARG A 57 0.69 -33.82 18.28
C ARG A 57 -0.78 -33.71 18.67
N ASP A 58 -1.12 -34.23 19.84
CA ASP A 58 -2.45 -34.05 20.42
C ASP A 58 -2.55 -32.61 20.96
N TYR A 59 -3.41 -31.80 20.33
CA TYR A 59 -3.67 -30.42 20.73
C TYR A 59 -4.86 -30.29 21.69
N SER A 60 -5.48 -31.40 22.09
CA SER A 60 -6.68 -31.41 22.94
C SER A 60 -6.44 -30.81 24.33
N LEU A 61 -5.19 -30.77 24.80
CA LEU A 61 -4.82 -30.09 26.05
C LEU A 61 -4.88 -28.56 25.97
N ILE A 62 -4.81 -27.99 24.77
CA ILE A 62 -4.82 -26.53 24.53
C ILE A 62 -6.16 -26.11 23.93
N TRP A 63 -6.57 -26.80 22.87
CA TRP A 63 -7.85 -26.62 22.21
C TRP A 63 -8.66 -27.92 22.33
N PRO A 64 -9.29 -28.17 23.50
CA PRO A 64 -10.09 -29.38 23.71
C PRO A 64 -11.37 -29.41 22.86
N GLN A 65 -11.78 -28.25 22.35
CA GLN A 65 -12.94 -28.09 21.48
C GLN A 65 -12.46 -27.87 20.05
N GLY A 66 -12.71 -28.85 19.18
CA GLY A 66 -12.24 -28.86 17.79
C GLY A 66 -11.09 -29.83 17.54
N ASP A 67 -10.99 -30.33 16.30
CA ASP A 67 -9.86 -31.12 15.79
C ASP A 67 -9.05 -30.36 14.72
N GLY A 68 -9.41 -29.09 14.50
CA GLY A 68 -8.77 -28.20 13.54
C GLY A 68 -9.16 -28.48 12.10
N SER A 69 -10.17 -29.32 11.83
CA SER A 69 -10.82 -29.44 10.53
C SER A 69 -11.71 -28.23 10.22
N ALA A 70 -12.15 -28.11 8.98
CA ALA A 70 -13.05 -27.03 8.57
C ALA A 70 -14.42 -27.13 9.27
N GLU A 71 -14.91 -28.35 9.47
CA GLU A 71 -16.19 -28.66 10.11
C GLU A 71 -16.13 -28.51 11.62
N ASN A 72 -14.94 -28.71 12.21
CA ASN A 72 -14.72 -28.69 13.65
C ASN A 72 -13.41 -27.95 14.01
N PRO A 73 -13.36 -26.62 13.81
CA PRO A 73 -12.16 -25.81 14.02
C PRO A 73 -11.75 -25.79 15.49
N TYR A 74 -10.45 -25.61 15.76
CA TYR A 74 -9.98 -25.33 17.10
C TYR A 74 -10.60 -24.04 17.63
N GLN A 75 -11.24 -24.10 18.79
CA GLN A 75 -11.90 -22.94 19.38
C GLN A 75 -10.94 -22.11 20.22
N ILE A 76 -10.97 -20.79 20.04
CA ILE A 76 -10.19 -19.82 20.82
C ILE A 76 -11.17 -18.92 21.58
N SER A 77 -11.22 -19.11 22.89
CA SER A 77 -12.17 -18.47 23.82
C SER A 77 -11.49 -17.50 24.79
N ASN A 78 -10.16 -17.52 24.87
CA ASN A 78 -9.41 -16.72 25.85
C ASN A 78 -8.00 -16.34 25.36
N GLU A 79 -7.35 -15.44 26.12
CA GLU A 79 -6.00 -14.94 25.84
C GLU A 79 -4.95 -16.05 25.82
N GLN A 80 -5.04 -17.05 26.71
CA GLN A 80 -4.06 -18.13 26.80
C GLN A 80 -4.10 -19.04 25.56
N GLU A 81 -5.28 -19.37 25.06
CA GLU A 81 -5.45 -20.15 23.82
C GLU A 81 -4.92 -19.39 22.59
N LEU A 82 -5.14 -18.08 22.53
CA LEU A 82 -4.61 -17.24 21.44
C LEU A 82 -3.07 -17.11 21.52
N LYS A 83 -2.52 -16.94 22.73
CA LYS A 83 -1.06 -16.96 22.97
C LYS A 83 -0.46 -18.33 22.65
N ALA A 84 -1.18 -19.42 22.89
CA ALA A 84 -0.73 -20.76 22.53
C ALA A 84 -0.60 -20.90 21.01
N LEU A 85 -1.53 -20.33 20.22
CA LEU A 85 -1.40 -20.29 18.76
C LEU A 85 -0.11 -19.58 18.34
N ALA A 86 0.17 -18.41 18.93
CA ALA A 86 1.41 -17.69 18.68
C ALA A 86 2.64 -18.54 19.03
N PHE A 87 2.65 -19.16 20.21
CA PHE A 87 3.74 -20.02 20.66
C PHE A 87 4.02 -21.18 19.69
N TYR A 88 2.98 -21.92 19.26
CA TYR A 88 3.15 -23.06 18.37
C TYR A 88 3.53 -22.66 16.95
N VAL A 89 2.96 -21.59 16.39
CA VAL A 89 3.42 -21.08 15.08
C VAL A 89 4.86 -20.62 15.17
N ASN A 90 5.24 -20.02 16.29
CA ASN A 90 6.60 -19.56 16.51
C ASN A 90 7.55 -20.70 16.86
N ASP A 91 7.08 -21.94 17.00
CA ASP A 91 7.93 -23.13 17.04
C ASP A 91 8.33 -23.53 15.61
N SER A 92 9.59 -23.92 15.40
CA SER A 92 10.13 -24.18 14.04
C SER A 92 9.50 -25.37 13.32
N SER A 93 8.56 -26.08 13.94
CA SER A 93 7.96 -27.30 13.40
C SER A 93 6.51 -27.13 12.91
N MET A 94 5.90 -25.95 13.03
CA MET A 94 4.45 -25.81 12.81
C MET A 94 4.04 -24.51 12.10
N THR A 95 3.33 -24.64 10.99
CA THR A 95 2.69 -23.50 10.28
C THR A 95 1.16 -23.53 10.38
N PHE A 96 0.58 -24.66 10.81
CA PHE A 96 -0.86 -24.93 10.79
C PHE A 96 -1.50 -24.86 9.41
N LYS A 97 -0.75 -25.17 8.35
CA LYS A 97 -1.33 -25.38 7.02
C LYS A 97 -2.50 -26.37 7.08
N ASP A 98 -3.58 -26.03 6.38
CA ASP A 98 -4.81 -26.82 6.30
C ASP A 98 -5.53 -27.04 7.65
N LYS A 99 -5.23 -26.20 8.66
CA LYS A 99 -5.92 -26.19 9.96
C LYS A 99 -6.75 -24.92 10.16
N TYR A 100 -7.83 -25.06 10.93
CA TYR A 100 -8.84 -24.02 11.14
C TYR A 100 -8.94 -23.65 12.62
N PHE A 101 -8.95 -22.35 12.89
CA PHE A 101 -9.15 -21.75 14.20
C PHE A 101 -10.37 -20.84 14.16
N LYS A 102 -11.20 -20.89 15.20
CA LYS A 102 -12.39 -20.05 15.33
C LYS A 102 -12.43 -19.38 16.70
N GLN A 103 -12.52 -18.06 16.73
CA GLN A 103 -12.75 -17.33 17.98
C GLN A 103 -14.20 -17.53 18.44
N THR A 104 -14.40 -17.81 19.74
CA THR A 104 -15.75 -18.10 20.29
C THR A 104 -16.17 -17.12 21.39
N ALA A 105 -15.27 -16.27 21.86
CA ALA A 105 -15.55 -15.21 22.83
C ALA A 105 -14.68 -13.97 22.55
N ASP A 106 -15.06 -12.82 23.10
CA ASP A 106 -14.20 -11.63 23.06
C ASP A 106 -12.94 -11.87 23.92
N ILE A 107 -11.78 -11.45 23.41
CA ILE A 107 -10.47 -11.65 24.02
C ILE A 107 -9.87 -10.28 24.38
N ALA A 108 -9.55 -10.09 25.65
CA ALA A 108 -8.78 -8.95 26.12
C ALA A 108 -7.33 -9.39 26.37
N LEU A 109 -6.40 -8.79 25.64
CA LEU A 109 -4.97 -8.99 25.85
C LEU A 109 -4.51 -8.11 27.02
N THR A 110 -3.83 -8.72 27.98
CA THR A 110 -3.43 -8.06 29.23
C THR A 110 -1.93 -7.79 29.32
N GLU A 111 -1.15 -8.41 28.43
CA GLU A 111 0.31 -8.29 28.36
C GLU A 111 0.76 -7.78 26.99
N ALA A 112 2.05 -7.47 26.86
CA ALA A 112 2.65 -7.17 25.57
C ALA A 112 2.45 -8.36 24.61
N TRP A 113 2.01 -8.06 23.39
CA TRP A 113 1.66 -9.08 22.40
C TRP A 113 2.90 -9.58 21.65
N GLU A 114 3.08 -10.90 21.60
CA GLU A 114 4.04 -11.55 20.71
C GLU A 114 3.29 -12.01 19.45
N PRO A 115 3.71 -11.58 18.24
CA PRO A 115 2.99 -11.89 17.01
C PRO A 115 2.88 -13.39 16.72
N ILE A 116 1.76 -13.77 16.10
CA ILE A 116 1.61 -15.11 15.51
C ILE A 116 2.41 -15.13 14.21
N GLY A 117 3.44 -15.96 14.18
CA GLY A 117 4.35 -16.11 13.07
C GLY A 117 5.44 -15.06 13.02
N LEU A 118 6.66 -15.51 12.73
CA LEU A 118 7.88 -14.70 12.79
C LEU A 118 8.61 -14.69 11.45
N PHE A 119 9.14 -13.52 11.10
CA PHE A 119 10.11 -13.42 10.03
C PHE A 119 11.49 -13.84 10.53
N GLY A 120 12.15 -14.72 9.78
CA GLY A 120 13.46 -15.27 10.08
C GLY A 120 14.62 -14.38 9.66
N LYS A 121 15.78 -14.99 9.38
CA LYS A 121 17.02 -14.25 9.11
C LYS A 121 17.11 -13.70 7.69
N ASN A 122 16.37 -14.23 6.72
CA ASN A 122 16.39 -13.69 5.35
C ASN A 122 15.08 -13.97 4.56
N ALA A 123 14.94 -13.25 3.45
CA ALA A 123 13.76 -13.30 2.58
C ALA A 123 13.58 -14.66 1.85
N TYR A 124 14.60 -15.53 1.84
CA TYR A 124 14.57 -16.84 1.19
C TYR A 124 13.94 -17.95 2.06
N GLY A 125 13.38 -17.59 3.22
CA GLY A 125 12.62 -18.52 4.07
C GLY A 125 13.40 -19.15 5.21
N LEU A 126 14.73 -18.97 5.28
CA LEU A 126 15.53 -19.55 6.37
C LEU A 126 15.16 -18.92 7.72
N GLY A 127 14.49 -19.73 8.55
CA GLY A 127 13.99 -19.34 9.87
C GLY A 127 12.65 -18.60 9.86
N ASN A 128 11.99 -18.47 8.71
CA ASN A 128 10.63 -17.94 8.67
C ASN A 128 9.68 -18.97 9.29
N ARG A 129 8.75 -18.48 10.12
CA ARG A 129 7.76 -19.28 10.81
C ARG A 129 6.38 -18.69 10.51
N PRO A 130 5.86 -18.82 9.27
CA PRO A 130 4.61 -18.21 8.91
C PRO A 130 3.42 -18.95 9.53
N PHE A 131 2.36 -18.21 9.86
CA PHE A 131 1.05 -18.83 9.98
C PHE A 131 0.49 -19.13 8.58
N SER A 132 0.00 -20.35 8.37
CA SER A 132 -0.54 -20.84 7.10
C SER A 132 -1.93 -21.49 7.24
N GLY A 133 -2.58 -21.31 8.38
CA GLY A 133 -3.93 -21.82 8.63
C GLY A 133 -5.04 -20.84 8.27
N THR A 134 -6.26 -21.20 8.66
CA THR A 134 -7.43 -20.31 8.64
C THR A 134 -7.72 -19.80 10.04
N PHE A 135 -7.83 -18.49 10.21
CA PHE A 135 -8.29 -17.83 11.44
C PHE A 135 -9.60 -17.10 11.19
N ASP A 136 -10.68 -17.59 11.79
CA ASP A 136 -12.02 -16.99 11.75
C ASP A 136 -12.31 -16.31 13.10
N GLY A 137 -12.38 -14.98 13.09
CA GLY A 137 -12.70 -14.19 14.28
C GLY A 137 -14.17 -14.26 14.72
N ASP A 138 -15.08 -14.80 13.89
CA ASP A 138 -16.53 -14.89 14.18
C ASP A 138 -17.15 -13.57 14.65
N SER A 139 -16.60 -12.44 14.18
CA SER A 139 -16.95 -11.07 14.60
C SER A 139 -16.79 -10.80 16.10
N LYS A 140 -16.04 -11.64 16.82
CA LYS A 140 -15.61 -11.39 18.19
C LYS A 140 -14.47 -10.40 18.21
N THR A 141 -14.35 -9.70 19.33
CA THR A 141 -13.33 -8.67 19.52
C THR A 141 -12.04 -9.26 20.07
N ILE A 142 -10.91 -8.82 19.53
CA ILE A 142 -9.61 -8.85 20.21
C ILE A 142 -9.29 -7.41 20.61
N SER A 143 -8.96 -7.18 21.88
CA SER A 143 -8.71 -5.84 22.41
C SER A 143 -7.44 -5.77 23.25
N GLY A 144 -6.92 -4.56 23.46
CA GLY A 144 -5.77 -4.34 24.35
C GLY A 144 -4.41 -4.75 23.76
N MET A 145 -4.33 -5.05 22.46
CA MET A 145 -3.07 -5.42 21.82
C MET A 145 -2.04 -4.28 21.93
N THR A 146 -0.90 -4.55 22.57
CA THR A 146 0.20 -3.60 22.67
C THR A 146 1.50 -4.21 22.15
N ILE A 147 2.18 -3.49 21.26
CA ILE A 147 3.51 -3.85 20.76
C ILE A 147 4.39 -2.60 20.81
N ASN A 148 5.52 -2.67 21.50
CA ASN A 148 6.51 -1.60 21.53
C ASN A 148 7.89 -2.23 21.30
N ASP A 149 8.17 -2.51 20.04
CA ASP A 149 9.36 -3.23 19.60
C ASP A 149 9.79 -2.68 18.24
N THR A 150 10.95 -2.03 18.19
CA THR A 150 11.49 -1.41 16.97
C THR A 150 12.00 -2.43 15.94
N ALA A 151 11.88 -3.74 16.23
CA ALA A 151 12.01 -4.78 15.22
C ALA A 151 10.93 -4.69 14.14
N SER A 152 11.09 -5.50 13.10
CA SER A 152 10.20 -5.50 11.93
C SER A 152 9.18 -6.63 11.99
N TYR A 153 8.17 -6.59 11.11
CA TYR A 153 7.17 -7.65 10.92
C TYR A 153 6.30 -7.87 12.16
N LYS A 154 5.55 -6.85 12.55
CA LYS A 154 4.71 -6.89 13.75
C LYS A 154 3.26 -6.57 13.43
N GLY A 155 2.38 -7.25 14.17
CA GLY A 155 0.93 -7.20 14.13
C GLY A 155 0.35 -8.28 15.03
N LEU A 156 -0.96 -8.53 14.95
CA LEU A 156 -1.55 -9.75 15.50
C LEU A 156 -0.80 -10.97 14.93
N PHE A 157 -0.57 -10.94 13.61
CA PHE A 157 0.35 -11.82 12.89
C PHE A 157 1.64 -11.08 12.51
N GLY A 158 2.80 -11.67 12.75
CA GLY A 158 4.06 -11.08 12.28
C GLY A 158 4.27 -11.41 10.80
N LEU A 159 4.13 -12.70 10.48
CA LEU A 159 4.20 -13.25 9.13
C LEU A 159 3.09 -14.28 8.91
N ALA A 160 2.27 -14.07 7.88
CA ALA A 160 1.31 -15.05 7.39
C ALA A 160 1.60 -15.39 5.93
N ARG A 161 1.49 -16.68 5.56
CA ARG A 161 1.69 -17.16 4.19
C ARG A 161 0.71 -18.28 3.87
N GLY A 162 -0.03 -18.18 2.76
CA GLY A 162 -1.06 -19.19 2.45
C GLY A 162 -2.23 -19.17 3.44
N ALA A 163 -2.36 -18.10 4.22
CA ALA A 163 -3.33 -18.03 5.31
C ALA A 163 -4.66 -17.41 4.85
N VAL A 164 -5.73 -17.76 5.55
CA VAL A 164 -7.03 -17.09 5.43
C VAL A 164 -7.36 -16.46 6.78
N VAL A 165 -7.52 -15.14 6.82
CA VAL A 165 -7.88 -14.41 8.04
C VAL A 165 -9.17 -13.66 7.80
N LYS A 166 -10.24 -14.00 8.53
CA LYS A 166 -11.56 -13.42 8.28
C LYS A 166 -12.34 -13.11 9.55
N ASN A 167 -13.30 -12.21 9.45
CA ASN A 167 -14.24 -11.86 10.53
C ASN A 167 -13.56 -11.34 11.81
N VAL A 168 -12.37 -10.75 11.70
CA VAL A 168 -11.60 -10.26 12.86
C VAL A 168 -12.02 -8.83 13.20
N VAL A 169 -12.37 -8.60 14.47
CA VAL A 169 -12.56 -7.25 15.01
C VAL A 169 -11.43 -6.96 15.99
N LEU A 170 -10.54 -6.02 15.65
CA LEU A 170 -9.42 -5.62 16.50
C LEU A 170 -9.65 -4.20 17.03
N LYS A 171 -9.75 -4.04 18.36
CA LYS A 171 -10.06 -2.76 19.00
C LYS A 171 -8.91 -2.22 19.83
N SER A 172 -8.65 -0.93 19.70
CA SER A 172 -7.70 -0.17 20.54
C SER A 172 -6.29 -0.76 20.55
N ALA A 173 -5.83 -1.29 19.40
CA ALA A 173 -4.47 -1.78 19.22
C ALA A 173 -3.47 -0.62 19.23
N LYS A 174 -2.35 -0.77 19.95
CA LYS A 174 -1.29 0.25 20.03
C LYS A 174 0.05 -0.35 19.67
N MET A 175 0.69 0.21 18.64
CA MET A 175 1.91 -0.34 18.06
C MET A 175 2.94 0.74 17.79
N VAL A 176 4.16 0.52 18.26
CA VAL A 176 5.36 1.25 17.85
C VAL A 176 6.37 0.21 17.35
N VAL A 177 6.63 0.24 16.04
CA VAL A 177 7.32 -0.83 15.31
C VAL A 177 8.43 -0.26 14.42
N GLY A 178 9.39 -1.08 14.02
CA GLY A 178 10.35 -0.74 12.97
C GLY A 178 9.70 -0.70 11.58
N THR A 179 10.00 -1.69 10.74
CA THR A 179 9.43 -1.78 9.38
C THR A 179 8.39 -2.90 9.30
N TYR A 180 7.50 -2.87 8.30
CA TYR A 180 6.42 -3.86 8.13
C TYR A 180 5.49 -3.90 9.35
N ALA A 181 4.75 -2.80 9.54
CA ALA A 181 3.84 -2.63 10.66
C ALA A 181 2.39 -2.65 10.16
N GLY A 182 1.57 -3.54 10.71
CA GLY A 182 0.13 -3.55 10.50
C GLY A 182 -0.57 -4.21 11.67
N ALA A 183 -1.69 -3.66 12.14
CA ALA A 183 -2.32 -4.16 13.35
C ALA A 183 -2.86 -5.57 13.19
N LEU A 184 -3.34 -5.94 11.99
CA LEU A 184 -3.62 -7.34 11.69
C LEU A 184 -2.34 -8.10 11.37
N ALA A 185 -1.51 -7.60 10.44
CA ALA A 185 -0.29 -8.29 10.05
C ALA A 185 0.88 -7.38 9.69
N GLY A 186 2.09 -7.79 10.07
CA GLY A 186 3.31 -7.17 9.58
C GLY A 186 3.52 -7.44 8.08
N LYS A 187 3.52 -8.71 7.70
CA LYS A 187 3.57 -9.16 6.30
C LYS A 187 2.63 -10.32 6.03
N MET A 188 1.95 -10.26 4.88
CA MET A 188 1.15 -11.36 4.33
C MET A 188 1.61 -11.71 2.91
N ASP A 189 1.63 -13.00 2.61
CA ASP A 189 2.05 -13.53 1.30
C ASP A 189 1.08 -14.61 0.83
N SER A 190 0.60 -14.57 -0.40
CA SER A 190 -0.27 -15.62 -0.97
C SER A 190 -1.47 -15.94 -0.06
N SER A 191 -2.11 -14.91 0.48
CA SER A 191 -3.08 -15.01 1.59
C SER A 191 -4.39 -14.28 1.29
N VAL A 192 -5.41 -14.49 2.11
CA VAL A 192 -6.71 -13.81 2.01
C VAL A 192 -7.05 -13.12 3.31
N VAL A 193 -7.50 -11.86 3.23
CA VAL A 193 -8.12 -11.14 4.33
C VAL A 193 -9.52 -10.70 3.93
N ASP A 194 -10.52 -11.04 4.74
CA ASP A 194 -11.91 -10.70 4.44
C ASP A 194 -12.72 -10.32 5.69
N ASN A 195 -13.59 -9.32 5.57
CA ASN A 195 -14.52 -8.90 6.62
C ASN A 195 -13.83 -8.58 7.95
N CYS A 196 -12.85 -7.69 7.93
CA CYS A 196 -12.08 -7.30 9.11
C CYS A 196 -12.32 -5.84 9.49
N VAL A 197 -12.48 -5.57 10.79
CA VAL A 197 -12.74 -4.22 11.32
C VAL A 197 -11.69 -3.87 12.36
N LEU A 198 -10.95 -2.79 12.11
CA LEU A 198 -9.93 -2.26 13.01
C LEU A 198 -10.40 -0.94 13.58
N GLU A 199 -10.77 -0.95 14.86
CA GLU A 199 -11.36 0.20 15.55
C GLU A 199 -10.35 0.87 16.48
N ASP A 200 -10.20 2.20 16.35
CA ASP A 200 -9.39 3.02 17.26
C ASP A 200 -7.92 2.53 17.41
N ILE A 201 -7.30 2.12 16.30
CA ILE A 201 -5.90 1.67 16.33
C ILE A 201 -4.94 2.87 16.38
N ASN A 202 -3.76 2.67 16.96
CA ASN A 202 -2.64 3.60 16.88
C ASN A 202 -1.39 2.84 16.43
N VAL A 203 -1.09 2.92 15.14
CA VAL A 203 0.04 2.21 14.53
C VAL A 203 1.10 3.22 14.12
N SER A 204 2.30 3.08 14.67
CA SER A 204 3.48 3.86 14.31
C SER A 204 4.60 2.96 13.82
N GLY A 205 5.19 3.27 12.67
CA GLY A 205 6.31 2.54 12.08
C GLY A 205 7.26 3.42 11.26
N MET A 206 8.25 2.81 10.61
CA MET A 206 9.21 3.48 9.72
C MET A 206 8.87 3.28 8.24
N ASP A 207 8.89 2.05 7.74
CA ASP A 207 8.62 1.73 6.33
C ASP A 207 7.58 0.62 6.22
N ARG A 208 6.72 0.69 5.20
CA ARG A 208 5.61 -0.25 4.94
C ARG A 208 4.69 -0.35 6.14
N VAL A 209 3.96 0.73 6.36
CA VAL A 209 3.06 0.90 7.50
C VAL A 209 1.62 0.94 7.01
N GLY A 210 0.85 -0.08 7.38
CA GLY A 210 -0.60 -0.14 7.16
C GLY A 210 -1.35 -0.12 8.48
N GLY A 211 -2.60 0.35 8.49
CA GLY A 211 -3.46 0.09 9.63
C GLY A 211 -3.79 -1.41 9.77
N LEU A 212 -4.08 -2.07 8.66
CA LEU A 212 -4.35 -3.51 8.57
C LEU A 212 -3.06 -4.32 8.35
N ILE A 213 -2.38 -4.10 7.22
CA ILE A 213 -1.20 -4.89 6.79
C ILE A 213 -0.04 -3.97 6.43
N GLY A 214 1.15 -4.22 6.97
CA GLY A 214 2.37 -3.50 6.57
C GLY A 214 2.72 -3.73 5.09
N GLU A 215 2.93 -4.99 4.73
CA GLU A 215 3.10 -5.42 3.33
C GLU A 215 2.27 -6.64 2.97
N ALA A 216 1.67 -6.58 1.79
CA ALA A 216 0.93 -7.66 1.18
C ALA A 216 1.57 -8.02 -0.18
N SER A 217 1.78 -9.32 -0.44
CA SER A 217 2.24 -9.84 -1.73
C SER A 217 1.36 -11.01 -2.16
N HIS A 218 0.70 -10.98 -3.33
CA HIS A 218 -0.23 -12.07 -3.71
C HIS A 218 -1.39 -12.20 -2.71
N VAL A 219 -1.91 -11.08 -2.23
CA VAL A 219 -2.98 -11.05 -1.22
C VAL A 219 -4.25 -10.42 -1.77
N SER A 220 -5.38 -11.06 -1.49
CA SER A 220 -6.70 -10.45 -1.66
C SER A 220 -7.15 -9.85 -0.32
N VAL A 221 -7.45 -8.55 -0.30
CA VAL A 221 -8.00 -7.86 0.87
C VAL A 221 -9.38 -7.33 0.52
N ALA A 222 -10.40 -7.80 1.25
CA ALA A 222 -11.79 -7.45 1.00
C ALA A 222 -12.55 -7.05 2.26
N ASN A 223 -13.53 -6.14 2.12
CA ASN A 223 -14.49 -5.79 3.17
C ASN A 223 -13.80 -5.33 4.47
N VAL A 224 -12.92 -4.33 4.37
CA VAL A 224 -12.14 -3.85 5.52
C VAL A 224 -12.50 -2.42 5.87
N VAL A 225 -12.65 -2.17 7.18
CA VAL A 225 -12.77 -0.83 7.73
C VAL A 225 -11.67 -0.59 8.76
N VAL A 226 -10.92 0.50 8.61
CA VAL A 226 -9.88 0.92 9.57
C VAL A 226 -10.18 2.31 10.12
N SER A 227 -10.02 2.51 11.42
CA SER A 227 -10.14 3.81 12.10
C SER A 227 -9.08 3.98 13.18
N GLY A 228 -8.76 5.23 13.53
CA GLY A 228 -7.71 5.58 14.48
C GLY A 228 -6.61 6.43 13.84
N VAL A 229 -5.35 6.10 14.10
CA VAL A 229 -4.17 6.83 13.62
C VAL A 229 -3.14 5.86 13.07
N VAL A 230 -2.65 6.14 11.85
CA VAL A 230 -1.54 5.42 11.21
C VAL A 230 -0.43 6.41 10.87
N LYS A 231 0.77 6.16 11.40
CA LYS A 231 1.94 7.02 11.22
C LYS A 231 3.13 6.21 10.73
N GLY A 232 3.74 6.64 9.63
CA GLY A 232 4.95 6.02 9.09
C GLY A 232 5.97 7.04 8.61
N GLU A 233 7.03 6.56 7.95
CA GLU A 233 7.91 7.42 7.15
C GLU A 233 7.75 7.14 5.65
N ASN A 234 7.79 5.87 5.23
CA ASN A 234 7.72 5.47 3.82
C ASN A 234 6.62 4.43 3.59
N SER A 235 5.92 4.50 2.45
CA SER A 235 4.85 3.57 2.06
C SER A 235 3.82 3.39 3.18
N VAL A 236 3.06 4.45 3.42
CA VAL A 236 2.09 4.53 4.51
C VAL A 236 0.68 4.49 3.93
N GLY A 237 -0.12 3.51 4.36
CA GLY A 237 -1.53 3.36 4.00
C GLY A 237 -2.40 3.28 5.24
N GLY A 238 -3.59 3.89 5.23
CA GLY A 238 -4.55 3.69 6.32
C GLY A 238 -5.02 2.23 6.42
N VAL A 239 -5.04 1.49 5.31
CA VAL A 239 -5.33 0.05 5.29
C VAL A 239 -4.04 -0.75 5.05
N VAL A 240 -3.36 -0.56 3.92
CA VAL A 240 -2.17 -1.35 3.56
C VAL A 240 -0.97 -0.47 3.23
N GLY A 241 0.19 -0.71 3.85
CA GLY A 241 1.39 0.08 3.55
C GLY A 241 1.85 -0.09 2.10
N ARG A 242 2.07 -1.33 1.67
CA ARG A 242 2.36 -1.70 0.27
C ARG A 242 1.66 -2.98 -0.14
N LEU A 243 0.99 -2.96 -1.29
CA LEU A 243 0.51 -4.15 -1.98
C LEU A 243 1.32 -4.40 -3.26
N GLN A 244 1.78 -5.63 -3.40
CA GLN A 244 2.38 -6.15 -4.62
C GLN A 244 1.54 -7.32 -5.13
N ASP A 245 1.14 -7.28 -6.40
CA ASP A 245 0.42 -8.38 -7.06
C ASP A 245 -0.79 -8.87 -6.26
N GLY A 246 -1.87 -8.11 -6.12
CA GLY A 246 -3.03 -8.54 -5.33
C GLY A 246 -4.32 -7.82 -5.69
N ALA A 247 -5.36 -8.04 -4.88
CA ALA A 247 -6.68 -7.48 -5.10
C ALA A 247 -7.13 -6.66 -3.89
N PHE A 248 -7.84 -5.56 -4.15
CA PHE A 248 -8.53 -4.76 -3.14
C PHE A 248 -9.99 -4.62 -3.50
N ASP A 249 -10.85 -4.87 -2.52
CA ASP A 249 -12.30 -4.81 -2.71
C ASP A 249 -12.98 -4.25 -1.46
N HIS A 250 -13.78 -3.19 -1.60
CA HIS A 250 -14.53 -2.60 -0.48
C HIS A 250 -13.64 -2.25 0.73
N LEU A 251 -12.67 -1.36 0.52
CA LEU A 251 -11.76 -0.91 1.58
C LEU A 251 -12.09 0.52 2.00
N THR A 252 -12.33 0.72 3.28
CA THR A 252 -12.65 2.02 3.86
C THR A 252 -11.63 2.42 4.92
N ASN A 253 -10.92 3.52 4.67
CA ASN A 253 -10.11 4.19 5.68
C ASN A 253 -10.89 5.34 6.34
N LYS A 254 -10.97 5.32 7.66
CA LYS A 254 -11.41 6.43 8.53
C LYS A 254 -10.29 6.93 9.43
N ALA A 255 -9.11 6.31 9.41
CA ALA A 255 -7.98 6.69 10.23
C ALA A 255 -7.26 7.92 9.69
N GLU A 256 -6.72 8.77 10.56
CA GLU A 256 -5.75 9.80 10.13
C GLU A 256 -4.44 9.13 9.74
N VAL A 257 -3.95 9.44 8.54
CA VAL A 257 -2.73 8.85 7.97
C VAL A 257 -1.67 9.94 7.82
N SER A 258 -0.47 9.70 8.37
CA SER A 258 0.66 10.63 8.23
C SER A 258 1.96 9.90 7.88
N GLY A 259 2.73 10.47 6.95
CA GLY A 259 4.02 9.92 6.55
C GLY A 259 4.99 10.94 5.97
N LYS A 260 6.11 10.49 5.42
CA LYS A 260 7.04 11.34 4.66
C LYS A 260 6.90 11.05 3.16
N SER A 261 7.22 9.84 2.73
CA SER A 261 7.18 9.41 1.32
C SER A 261 6.08 8.38 1.07
N THR A 262 5.40 8.49 -0.07
CA THR A 262 4.34 7.58 -0.53
C THR A 262 3.27 7.33 0.53
N VAL A 263 2.40 8.33 0.73
CA VAL A 263 1.34 8.32 1.72
C VAL A 263 -0.03 8.27 1.03
N GLY A 264 -0.81 7.22 1.31
CA GLY A 264 -2.17 7.04 0.80
C GLY A 264 -3.18 6.81 1.93
N GLY A 265 -4.42 7.28 1.77
CA GLY A 265 -5.46 7.01 2.77
C GLY A 265 -5.82 5.52 2.86
N VAL A 266 -5.88 4.81 1.73
CA VAL A 266 -6.09 3.34 1.70
C VAL A 266 -4.75 2.62 1.58
N ALA A 267 -3.94 2.98 0.58
CA ALA A 267 -2.68 2.30 0.32
C ALA A 267 -1.50 3.23 0.03
N GLY A 268 -0.35 2.99 0.63
CA GLY A 268 0.87 3.75 0.33
C GLY A 268 1.37 3.49 -1.09
N ALA A 269 1.37 2.23 -1.52
CA ALA A 269 1.72 1.87 -2.89
C ALA A 269 1.00 0.58 -3.32
N PHE A 270 0.57 0.57 -4.58
CA PHE A 270 0.09 -0.60 -5.28
C PHE A 270 0.93 -0.80 -6.56
N ALA A 271 1.47 -1.99 -6.74
CA ALA A 271 2.17 -2.35 -7.98
C ALA A 271 1.89 -3.79 -8.38
N THR A 272 1.55 -3.99 -9.64
CA THR A 272 1.61 -5.31 -10.28
C THR A 272 2.97 -5.50 -10.94
N THR A 273 3.49 -6.72 -10.86
CA THR A 273 4.69 -7.16 -11.54
C THR A 273 4.44 -7.14 -13.04
N VAL A 274 5.27 -6.37 -13.74
CA VAL A 274 5.30 -6.28 -15.20
C VAL A 274 6.44 -7.16 -15.70
N ASN A 275 6.12 -8.10 -16.58
CA ASN A 275 7.08 -8.98 -17.24
C ASN A 275 8.01 -8.18 -18.16
N SER A 276 9.16 -8.77 -18.51
CA SER A 276 10.16 -8.10 -19.36
C SER A 276 9.66 -7.74 -20.76
N ASP A 277 8.58 -8.37 -21.23
CA ASP A 277 7.90 -8.06 -22.50
C ASP A 277 6.84 -6.94 -22.37
N GLY A 278 6.69 -6.37 -21.18
CA GLY A 278 5.70 -5.33 -20.89
C GLY A 278 4.28 -5.85 -20.67
N SER A 279 4.07 -7.16 -20.64
CA SER A 279 2.82 -7.76 -20.18
C SER A 279 2.73 -7.69 -18.66
N VAL A 280 1.52 -7.52 -18.16
CA VAL A 280 1.24 -7.67 -16.72
C VAL A 280 0.91 -9.14 -16.50
N THR A 281 1.47 -9.77 -15.47
CA THR A 281 1.04 -11.13 -15.12
C THR A 281 -0.45 -11.09 -14.82
N GLU A 282 -1.26 -11.75 -15.65
CA GLU A 282 -2.70 -11.88 -15.46
C GLU A 282 -2.94 -12.71 -14.20
N GLY A 283 -3.06 -12.02 -13.07
CA GLY A 283 -3.54 -12.57 -11.82
C GLY A 283 -4.53 -11.58 -11.26
N GLU A 284 -5.81 -11.75 -11.65
CA GLU A 284 -7.10 -11.28 -11.09
C GLU A 284 -7.14 -10.15 -10.04
N GLY A 285 -6.19 -9.22 -10.02
CA GLY A 285 -6.07 -8.15 -9.05
C GLY A 285 -6.99 -7.01 -9.44
N PHE A 286 -8.30 -7.19 -9.29
CA PHE A 286 -9.21 -6.06 -9.37
C PHE A 286 -8.98 -5.16 -8.15
N VAL A 287 -8.87 -3.86 -8.41
CA VAL A 287 -8.79 -2.84 -7.37
C VAL A 287 -10.06 -2.04 -7.49
N ARG A 288 -10.95 -2.14 -6.50
CA ARG A 288 -12.23 -1.45 -6.57
C ARG A 288 -12.83 -1.07 -5.22
N ASP A 289 -13.76 -0.13 -5.28
CA ASP A 289 -14.59 0.28 -4.16
C ASP A 289 -13.72 0.76 -2.97
N LEU A 290 -12.85 1.74 -3.25
CA LEU A 290 -11.88 2.25 -2.28
C LEU A 290 -12.24 3.65 -1.78
N PHE A 291 -12.35 3.79 -0.46
CA PHE A 291 -12.84 5.01 0.16
C PHE A 291 -11.91 5.51 1.26
N ASN A 292 -11.60 6.79 1.21
CA ASN A 292 -10.90 7.48 2.29
C ASN A 292 -11.74 8.61 2.88
N TYR A 293 -11.97 8.54 4.18
CA TYR A 293 -12.59 9.59 5.00
C TYR A 293 -11.58 10.26 5.94
N GLY A 294 -10.46 9.58 6.22
CA GLY A 294 -9.42 10.08 7.10
C GLY A 294 -8.57 11.17 6.46
N LYS A 295 -8.07 12.10 7.26
CA LYS A 295 -7.09 13.08 6.78
C LYS A 295 -5.78 12.38 6.41
N VAL A 296 -5.19 12.76 5.27
CA VAL A 296 -3.91 12.23 4.78
C VAL A 296 -2.88 13.35 4.75
N SER A 297 -1.70 13.14 5.35
CA SER A 297 -0.62 14.15 5.38
C SER A 297 0.73 13.54 5.03
N GLY A 298 1.48 14.17 4.13
CA GLY A 298 2.82 13.69 3.75
C GLY A 298 3.75 14.79 3.23
N THR A 299 4.96 14.43 2.80
CA THR A 299 5.91 15.37 2.20
C THR A 299 6.25 15.05 0.74
N LYS A 300 6.22 13.77 0.37
CA LYS A 300 6.51 13.28 -0.98
C LYS A 300 5.48 12.24 -1.41
N ASP A 301 4.85 12.48 -2.56
CA ASP A 301 3.83 11.62 -3.17
C ASP A 301 2.69 11.31 -2.20
N VAL A 302 1.65 12.14 -2.21
CA VAL A 302 0.51 12.05 -1.28
C VAL A 302 -0.78 11.91 -2.06
N GLY A 303 -1.54 10.85 -1.80
CA GLY A 303 -2.84 10.60 -2.39
C GLY A 303 -3.92 10.39 -1.34
N GLY A 304 -5.12 10.92 -1.53
CA GLY A 304 -6.20 10.67 -0.58
C GLY A 304 -6.60 9.20 -0.48
N VAL A 305 -6.49 8.41 -1.55
CA VAL A 305 -6.73 6.96 -1.54
C VAL A 305 -5.43 6.19 -1.72
N MET A 306 -4.64 6.49 -2.76
CA MET A 306 -3.37 5.81 -3.02
C MET A 306 -2.23 6.77 -3.32
N ALA A 307 -1.04 6.54 -2.77
CA ALA A 307 0.10 7.36 -3.18
C ALA A 307 0.57 6.99 -4.59
N THR A 308 0.82 5.69 -4.84
CA THR A 308 1.21 5.20 -6.17
C THR A 308 0.36 4.02 -6.62
N LEU A 309 0.02 4.03 -7.91
CA LEU A 309 -0.66 2.94 -8.60
C LEU A 309 0.08 2.63 -9.91
N SER A 310 0.40 1.37 -10.14
CA SER A 310 1.10 0.91 -11.35
C SER A 310 0.52 -0.41 -11.85
N ALA A 311 0.29 -0.48 -13.17
CA ALA A 311 -0.05 -1.71 -13.90
C ALA A 311 -1.31 -2.43 -13.39
N THR A 312 -2.39 -1.69 -13.12
CA THR A 312 -3.67 -2.29 -12.72
C THR A 312 -4.88 -1.47 -13.15
N LYS A 313 -6.07 -2.07 -13.03
CA LYS A 313 -7.36 -1.38 -13.16
C LYS A 313 -7.85 -0.95 -11.77
N LEU A 314 -8.15 0.33 -11.62
CA LEU A 314 -8.94 0.87 -10.51
C LEU A 314 -10.35 1.20 -10.99
N ASP A 315 -11.36 0.61 -10.35
CA ASP A 315 -12.77 0.87 -10.62
C ASP A 315 -13.43 1.36 -9.32
N HIS A 316 -14.02 2.57 -9.32
CA HIS A 316 -14.64 3.16 -8.14
C HIS A 316 -13.65 3.51 -7.01
N ALA A 317 -13.29 4.79 -6.93
CA ALA A 317 -12.55 5.31 -5.78
C ALA A 317 -12.99 6.72 -5.40
N GLY A 318 -13.06 6.97 -4.10
CA GLY A 318 -13.54 8.23 -3.54
C GLY A 318 -12.68 8.72 -2.39
N ASN A 319 -12.28 9.99 -2.45
CA ASN A 319 -11.68 10.67 -1.32
C ASN A 319 -12.62 11.75 -0.75
N TYR A 320 -12.93 11.65 0.53
CA TYR A 320 -13.63 12.65 1.33
C TYR A 320 -12.70 13.36 2.32
N GLY A 321 -11.59 12.73 2.71
CA GLY A 321 -10.65 13.27 3.69
C GLY A 321 -9.76 14.37 3.13
N ALA A 322 -9.35 15.32 3.97
CA ALA A 322 -8.40 16.36 3.55
C ALA A 322 -7.02 15.75 3.21
N VAL A 323 -6.41 16.23 2.13
CA VAL A 323 -5.07 15.82 1.67
C VAL A 323 -4.11 17.00 1.81
N ASN A 324 -3.10 16.83 2.67
CA ASN A 324 -2.10 17.87 2.94
C ASN A 324 -0.71 17.39 2.55
N ALA A 325 0.04 18.21 1.81
CA ALA A 325 1.40 17.89 1.45
C ALA A 325 2.35 19.09 1.61
N ASP A 326 3.44 18.88 2.34
CA ASP A 326 4.39 19.94 2.67
C ASP A 326 5.81 19.65 2.14
N GLU A 327 6.43 20.68 1.52
CA GLU A 327 7.88 20.88 1.49
C GLU A 327 8.73 19.86 0.70
N SER A 328 8.26 19.41 -0.47
CA SER A 328 9.13 18.74 -1.44
C SER A 328 8.86 19.20 -2.87
N ALA A 329 9.84 19.88 -3.47
CA ALA A 329 9.74 20.37 -4.86
C ALA A 329 9.63 19.26 -5.92
N MET A 330 9.75 17.99 -5.52
CA MET A 330 9.62 16.81 -6.38
C MET A 330 8.36 15.99 -6.11
N SER A 331 7.47 16.44 -5.22
CA SER A 331 6.29 15.66 -4.83
C SER A 331 5.11 15.85 -5.78
N ASN A 332 4.40 14.75 -6.03
CA ASN A 332 3.11 14.75 -6.68
C ASN A 332 2.01 14.63 -5.61
N VAL A 333 0.91 15.35 -5.77
CA VAL A 333 -0.19 15.33 -4.80
C VAL A 333 -1.50 15.21 -5.53
N GLY A 334 -2.27 14.18 -5.22
CA GLY A 334 -3.61 13.98 -5.77
C GLY A 334 -4.63 13.89 -4.65
N GLY A 335 -5.81 14.47 -4.84
CA GLY A 335 -6.91 14.24 -3.90
C GLY A 335 -7.30 12.76 -3.84
N VAL A 336 -7.04 11.96 -4.86
CA VAL A 336 -7.22 10.49 -4.82
C VAL A 336 -5.90 9.76 -5.01
N ILE A 337 -5.19 9.99 -6.13
CA ILE A 337 -3.95 9.26 -6.44
C ILE A 337 -2.80 10.23 -6.69
N ALA A 338 -1.67 10.06 -6.00
CA ALA A 338 -0.52 10.93 -6.25
C ALA A 338 0.13 10.64 -7.61
N VAL A 339 0.37 9.36 -7.93
CA VAL A 339 0.95 8.94 -9.22
C VAL A 339 0.24 7.68 -9.75
N ALA A 340 -0.35 7.76 -10.94
CA ALA A 340 -0.86 6.62 -11.69
C ALA A 340 0.01 6.34 -12.91
N SER A 341 0.41 5.08 -13.14
CA SER A 341 1.40 4.76 -14.17
C SER A 341 1.29 3.36 -14.82
N SER A 342 2.14 3.08 -15.80
CA SER A 342 2.40 1.73 -16.35
C SER A 342 1.16 1.04 -16.90
N LYS A 343 0.43 1.71 -17.79
CA LYS A 343 -0.82 1.24 -18.42
C LYS A 343 -1.96 1.00 -17.43
N SER A 344 -1.97 1.70 -16.30
CA SER A 344 -3.12 1.66 -15.39
C SER A 344 -4.39 2.17 -16.07
N ALA A 345 -5.53 1.55 -15.76
CA ALA A 345 -6.84 1.98 -16.21
C ALA A 345 -7.67 2.45 -15.01
N LEU A 346 -8.03 3.73 -14.98
CA LEU A 346 -8.73 4.38 -13.88
C LEU A 346 -10.13 4.72 -14.34
N ASN A 347 -11.15 4.19 -13.68
CA ASN A 347 -12.54 4.46 -14.00
C ASN A 347 -13.31 4.88 -12.73
N GLU A 348 -14.15 5.90 -12.88
CA GLU A 348 -15.10 6.32 -11.85
C GLU A 348 -14.40 6.73 -10.55
N VAL A 349 -13.58 7.78 -10.66
CA VAL A 349 -12.74 8.26 -9.56
C VAL A 349 -13.11 9.70 -9.19
N PHE A 350 -13.31 9.96 -7.90
CA PHE A 350 -13.67 11.30 -7.45
C PHE A 350 -12.93 11.81 -6.21
N ASN A 351 -12.83 13.14 -6.14
CA ASN A 351 -12.37 13.83 -4.96
C ASN A 351 -13.41 14.86 -4.44
N ALA A 352 -13.70 14.74 -3.15
CA ALA A 352 -14.52 15.66 -2.35
C ALA A 352 -13.75 16.20 -1.13
N GLY A 353 -12.53 15.73 -0.87
CA GLY A 353 -11.65 16.24 0.18
C GLY A 353 -10.73 17.37 -0.29
N ALA A 354 -10.57 18.43 0.49
CA ALA A 354 -9.71 19.56 0.13
C ALA A 354 -8.24 19.12 -0.04
N VAL A 355 -7.57 19.64 -1.06
CA VAL A 355 -6.16 19.38 -1.35
C VAL A 355 -5.36 20.65 -1.06
N THR A 356 -4.45 20.59 -0.08
CA THR A 356 -3.63 21.75 0.34
C THR A 356 -2.15 21.40 0.22
N VAL A 357 -1.40 22.19 -0.56
CA VAL A 357 0.00 21.90 -0.87
C VAL A 357 0.94 23.08 -0.59
N LYS A 358 2.16 22.79 -0.13
CA LYS A 358 3.22 23.80 0.05
C LYS A 358 4.48 23.43 -0.73
N LYS A 359 4.71 24.11 -1.87
CA LYS A 359 5.89 23.99 -2.73
C LYS A 359 6.12 22.56 -3.24
N VAL A 360 5.16 22.06 -4.01
CA VAL A 360 5.22 20.72 -4.62
C VAL A 360 5.48 20.78 -6.13
N LEU A 361 5.88 19.67 -6.74
CA LEU A 361 6.04 19.61 -8.21
C LEU A 361 4.68 19.70 -8.89
N SER A 362 3.73 18.91 -8.40
CA SER A 362 2.46 18.69 -9.06
C SER A 362 1.34 18.52 -8.05
N ALA A 363 0.20 19.19 -8.26
CA ALA A 363 -1.00 19.05 -7.46
C ALA A 363 -2.23 18.93 -8.35
N GLY A 364 -3.03 17.89 -8.17
CA GLY A 364 -4.33 17.75 -8.82
C GLY A 364 -5.43 17.44 -7.82
N GLY A 365 -6.64 17.92 -8.09
CA GLY A 365 -7.79 17.58 -7.26
C GLY A 365 -8.10 16.10 -7.26
N VAL A 366 -7.81 15.35 -8.33
CA VAL A 366 -7.92 13.88 -8.35
C VAL A 366 -6.54 13.22 -8.42
N PHE A 367 -5.72 13.63 -9.40
CA PHE A 367 -4.45 12.99 -9.71
C PHE A 367 -3.28 13.98 -9.60
N GLY A 368 -2.23 13.62 -8.87
CA GLY A 368 -0.99 14.40 -8.90
C GLY A 368 -0.28 14.29 -10.25
N SER A 369 -0.09 13.06 -10.72
CA SER A 369 0.55 12.75 -11.99
C SER A 369 -0.06 11.50 -12.63
N VAL A 370 -0.27 11.55 -13.94
CA VAL A 370 -0.77 10.45 -14.77
C VAL A 370 0.25 10.18 -15.87
N LYS A 371 0.82 8.97 -15.92
CA LYS A 371 1.90 8.62 -16.84
C LYS A 371 1.70 7.26 -17.53
N GLY A 372 1.33 7.25 -18.80
CA GLY A 372 1.01 6.01 -19.52
C GLY A 372 -0.21 5.34 -18.95
N ALA A 373 -1.27 6.08 -18.65
CA ALA A 373 -2.50 5.53 -18.07
C ALA A 373 -3.74 6.01 -18.83
N THR A 374 -4.82 5.23 -18.74
CA THR A 374 -6.14 5.61 -19.23
C THR A 374 -7.01 6.03 -18.05
N VAL A 375 -7.70 7.15 -18.20
CA VAL A 375 -8.53 7.77 -17.16
C VAL A 375 -9.91 8.05 -17.75
N THR A 376 -10.95 7.45 -17.18
CA THR A 376 -12.33 7.63 -17.59
C THR A 376 -13.23 7.99 -16.41
N ASN A 377 -14.26 8.81 -16.66
CA ASN A 377 -15.29 9.17 -15.68
C ASN A 377 -14.69 9.69 -14.37
N VAL A 378 -14.23 10.94 -14.35
CA VAL A 378 -13.59 11.50 -13.14
C VAL A 378 -14.17 12.84 -12.76
N PHE A 379 -14.18 13.14 -11.46
CA PHE A 379 -14.53 14.48 -11.05
C PHE A 379 -13.83 14.96 -9.78
N ASN A 380 -13.65 16.27 -9.70
CA ASN A 380 -13.24 16.94 -8.49
C ASN A 380 -14.27 18.01 -8.13
N ILE A 381 -14.74 18.01 -6.88
CA ILE A 381 -15.57 19.10 -6.34
C ILE A 381 -14.87 19.87 -5.21
N ALA A 382 -13.68 19.45 -4.80
CA ALA A 382 -12.97 20.05 -3.67
C ALA A 382 -11.94 21.08 -4.11
N GLU A 383 -11.68 22.07 -3.27
CA GLU A 383 -10.64 23.08 -3.53
C GLU A 383 -9.23 22.43 -3.56
N VAL A 384 -8.43 22.85 -4.54
CA VAL A 384 -6.99 22.60 -4.62
C VAL A 384 -6.31 23.92 -4.35
N SER A 385 -5.51 24.03 -3.28
CA SER A 385 -4.94 25.31 -2.85
C SER A 385 -3.45 25.22 -2.49
N GLY A 386 -2.79 26.38 -2.47
CA GLY A 386 -1.39 26.52 -2.07
C GLY A 386 -0.44 26.79 -3.25
N THR A 387 0.76 26.20 -3.21
CA THR A 387 1.82 26.47 -4.21
C THR A 387 2.37 25.18 -4.81
N ALA A 388 2.22 25.01 -6.13
CA ALA A 388 2.80 23.92 -6.91
C ALA A 388 3.38 24.46 -8.23
N THR A 389 4.33 23.73 -8.83
CA THR A 389 4.84 24.07 -10.18
C THR A 389 3.80 23.79 -11.25
N ASN A 390 2.99 22.74 -11.08
CA ASN A 390 1.89 22.40 -11.97
C ASN A 390 0.68 22.11 -11.09
N MET A 391 -0.39 22.89 -11.22
CA MET A 391 -1.60 22.71 -10.43
C MET A 391 -2.80 22.52 -11.34
N GLY A 392 -3.65 21.55 -11.07
CA GLY A 392 -4.88 21.36 -11.83
C GLY A 392 -6.09 20.98 -10.99
N GLY A 393 -7.28 21.32 -11.48
CA GLY A 393 -8.52 20.93 -10.82
C GLY A 393 -8.74 19.42 -10.78
N ILE A 394 -8.34 18.70 -11.82
CA ILE A 394 -8.38 17.22 -11.86
C ILE A 394 -6.97 16.66 -11.78
N MET A 395 -6.05 17.13 -12.64
CA MET A 395 -4.71 16.55 -12.80
C MET A 395 -3.61 17.60 -12.61
N GLY A 396 -2.56 17.29 -11.88
CA GLY A 396 -1.38 18.15 -11.87
C GLY A 396 -0.58 18.05 -13.18
N ILE A 397 -0.08 16.85 -13.50
CA ILE A 397 0.67 16.56 -14.74
C ILE A 397 0.07 15.33 -15.45
N VAL A 398 0.03 15.38 -16.78
CA VAL A 398 -0.31 14.23 -17.63
C VAL A 398 0.78 14.03 -18.68
N ASP A 399 1.35 12.83 -18.75
CA ASP A 399 2.46 12.47 -19.65
C ASP A 399 2.37 11.04 -20.17
N GLY A 400 3.26 10.70 -21.14
CA GLY A 400 3.51 9.40 -21.73
C GLY A 400 2.26 8.70 -22.24
N GLU A 401 1.91 8.82 -23.52
CA GLU A 401 0.81 8.06 -24.18
C GLU A 401 -0.47 7.85 -23.33
N SER A 402 -0.80 8.81 -22.45
CA SER A 402 -1.97 8.74 -21.58
C SER A 402 -3.22 9.17 -22.35
N ASN A 403 -4.36 8.61 -21.95
CA ASN A 403 -5.66 9.00 -22.47
C ASN A 403 -6.56 9.43 -21.31
N VAL A 404 -7.11 10.63 -21.37
CA VAL A 404 -8.08 11.13 -20.39
C VAL A 404 -9.36 11.45 -21.12
N ASP A 405 -10.43 10.77 -20.73
CA ASP A 405 -11.73 10.92 -21.34
C ASP A 405 -12.80 11.08 -20.27
N ILE A 406 -13.70 12.05 -20.45
CA ILE A 406 -14.88 12.27 -19.60
C ILE A 406 -14.52 12.62 -18.15
N GLY A 407 -14.49 13.92 -17.85
CA GLY A 407 -14.45 14.36 -16.46
C GLY A 407 -14.87 15.81 -16.27
N TYR A 408 -15.08 16.22 -15.02
CA TYR A 408 -15.34 17.63 -14.73
C TYR A 408 -14.69 18.14 -13.44
N ASN A 409 -14.35 19.42 -13.43
CA ASN A 409 -13.90 20.12 -12.23
C ASN A 409 -14.95 21.14 -11.78
N ALA A 410 -15.40 20.99 -10.54
CA ALA A 410 -16.16 21.99 -9.80
C ALA A 410 -15.45 22.43 -8.51
N GLY A 411 -14.21 22.00 -8.31
CA GLY A 411 -13.36 22.43 -7.20
C GLY A 411 -12.52 23.64 -7.55
N LYS A 412 -12.46 24.61 -6.64
CA LYS A 412 -11.73 25.87 -6.84
C LYS A 412 -10.21 25.61 -7.01
N VAL A 413 -9.58 26.35 -7.91
CA VAL A 413 -8.12 26.35 -8.12
C VAL A 413 -7.59 27.81 -8.14
N PRO A 414 -6.44 28.13 -7.51
CA PRO A 414 -5.80 29.44 -7.55
C PRO A 414 -5.56 29.98 -8.96
N ASP A 415 -5.72 31.30 -9.12
CA ASP A 415 -5.34 32.00 -10.34
C ASP A 415 -3.91 32.56 -10.22
N ASN A 416 -2.92 31.80 -10.69
CA ASN A 416 -1.50 32.11 -10.50
C ASN A 416 -0.60 31.77 -11.71
N ASN A 417 -1.17 31.73 -12.92
CA ASN A 417 -0.50 31.43 -14.22
C ASN A 417 0.14 30.03 -14.38
N VAL A 418 0.25 29.23 -13.31
CA VAL A 418 0.75 27.84 -13.35
C VAL A 418 -0.34 26.81 -13.05
N SER A 419 -1.53 27.29 -12.70
CA SER A 419 -2.69 26.47 -12.39
C SER A 419 -3.63 26.39 -13.58
N GLY A 420 -4.06 25.19 -13.95
CA GLY A 420 -5.13 24.99 -14.92
C GLY A 420 -6.43 24.56 -14.27
N THR A 421 -7.57 25.00 -14.82
CA THR A 421 -8.88 24.60 -14.28
C THR A 421 -9.10 23.08 -14.32
N VAL A 422 -8.44 22.38 -15.24
CA VAL A 422 -8.51 20.92 -15.39
C VAL A 422 -7.16 20.26 -15.12
N ALA A 423 -6.13 20.65 -15.88
CA ALA A 423 -4.80 20.06 -15.80
C ALA A 423 -3.74 21.15 -15.63
N GLY A 424 -2.70 20.93 -14.83
CA GLY A 424 -1.59 21.88 -14.67
C GLY A 424 -0.57 21.83 -15.82
N LYS A 425 -0.30 20.63 -16.37
CA LYS A 425 0.56 20.43 -17.54
C LYS A 425 0.16 19.15 -18.29
N VAL A 426 0.16 19.22 -19.62
CA VAL A 426 -0.12 18.07 -20.50
C VAL A 426 0.95 17.95 -21.59
N SER A 427 1.44 16.72 -21.80
CA SER A 427 2.42 16.34 -22.82
C SER A 427 1.81 16.17 -24.21
N SER A 428 2.57 16.35 -25.30
CA SER A 428 2.12 16.17 -26.69
C SER A 428 1.69 14.77 -27.05
N THR A 429 2.13 13.78 -26.28
CA THR A 429 1.78 12.38 -26.51
C THR A 429 0.44 11.99 -25.89
N VAL A 430 -0.23 12.93 -25.21
CA VAL A 430 -1.46 12.68 -24.45
C VAL A 430 -2.68 13.11 -25.25
N THR A 431 -3.74 12.31 -25.16
CA THR A 431 -5.08 12.70 -25.63
C THR A 431 -5.94 13.08 -24.43
N VAL A 432 -6.61 14.23 -24.52
CA VAL A 432 -7.58 14.70 -23.52
C VAL A 432 -8.85 15.12 -24.25
N SER A 433 -9.96 14.46 -23.94
CA SER A 433 -11.28 14.69 -24.55
C SER A 433 -12.39 14.75 -23.49
N ASN A 434 -13.51 15.38 -23.84
CA ASN A 434 -14.72 15.39 -23.02
C ASN A 434 -14.51 15.89 -21.58
N VAL A 435 -13.70 16.94 -21.40
CA VAL A 435 -13.46 17.52 -20.07
C VAL A 435 -14.20 18.85 -19.90
N TYR A 436 -14.87 18.98 -18.76
CA TYR A 436 -15.72 20.12 -18.43
C TYR A 436 -15.27 20.82 -17.15
N TYR A 437 -15.72 22.05 -16.94
CA TYR A 437 -15.51 22.73 -15.67
C TYR A 437 -16.60 23.76 -15.38
N ASP A 438 -16.83 24.02 -14.09
CA ASP A 438 -17.65 25.14 -13.65
C ASP A 438 -16.86 26.45 -13.81
N LYS A 439 -17.40 27.42 -14.55
CA LYS A 439 -16.75 28.71 -14.82
C LYS A 439 -16.41 29.52 -13.55
N THR A 440 -16.99 29.19 -12.41
CA THR A 440 -16.72 29.85 -11.12
C THR A 440 -15.47 29.34 -10.41
N VAL A 441 -14.89 28.21 -10.86
CA VAL A 441 -13.90 27.45 -10.07
C VAL A 441 -12.44 27.72 -10.45
N GLY A 442 -12.17 28.64 -11.37
CA GLY A 442 -10.81 29.03 -11.73
C GLY A 442 -10.71 30.39 -12.42
N GLY A 443 -9.47 30.90 -12.49
CA GLY A 443 -9.11 32.05 -13.33
C GLY A 443 -8.84 31.66 -14.79
N THR A 444 -8.57 32.63 -15.66
CA THR A 444 -8.46 32.53 -17.13
C THR A 444 -7.40 31.56 -17.67
N CYS A 445 -6.68 30.84 -16.80
CA CYS A 445 -5.65 29.90 -17.16
C CYS A 445 -6.26 28.54 -17.56
N LEU A 446 -6.76 28.48 -18.80
CA LEU A 446 -6.74 27.24 -19.58
C LEU A 446 -5.27 26.86 -19.68
N VAL A 447 -4.82 25.71 -19.19
CA VAL A 447 -3.44 25.28 -19.49
C VAL A 447 -3.34 24.96 -20.97
N VAL A 448 -2.90 26.02 -21.65
CA VAL A 448 -2.05 26.20 -22.82
C VAL A 448 -1.71 24.92 -23.55
N ALA A 449 -2.55 24.63 -24.54
CA ALA A 449 -2.14 23.95 -25.75
C ALA A 449 -0.95 24.71 -26.37
N ASN A 450 0.22 24.08 -26.35
CA ASN A 450 1.17 24.20 -27.45
C ASN A 450 1.56 22.82 -27.97
N GLN A 451 0.60 21.88 -27.94
CA GLN A 451 0.80 20.50 -28.33
C GLN A 451 -0.45 20.03 -29.08
N MET A 452 -0.26 19.47 -30.28
CA MET A 452 -1.24 19.41 -31.37
C MET A 452 -2.44 18.44 -31.21
N ASN A 453 -2.66 17.83 -30.03
CA ASN A 453 -3.59 16.69 -29.84
C ASN A 453 -4.59 16.82 -28.66
N MET A 454 -4.92 18.04 -28.21
CA MET A 454 -5.91 18.24 -27.13
C MET A 454 -7.17 18.97 -27.61
N GLU A 455 -8.35 18.47 -27.24
CA GLU A 455 -9.57 19.26 -27.26
C GLU A 455 -9.56 20.27 -26.11
N LEU A 456 -10.03 21.50 -26.36
CA LEU A 456 -10.12 22.51 -25.30
C LEU A 456 -11.21 22.10 -24.29
N PRO A 457 -10.94 22.16 -22.97
CA PRO A 457 -11.97 21.90 -21.97
C PRO A 457 -13.17 22.84 -22.12
N THR A 458 -14.37 22.30 -21.89
CA THR A 458 -15.62 23.05 -22.05
C THR A 458 -16.08 23.67 -20.72
N GLY A 459 -16.06 24.99 -20.64
CA GLY A 459 -16.57 25.72 -19.47
C GLY A 459 -18.09 25.86 -19.49
N LEU A 460 -18.74 25.52 -18.39
CA LEU A 460 -20.19 25.58 -18.17
C LEU A 460 -20.50 26.48 -16.96
N SER A 461 -21.67 27.13 -16.96
CA SER A 461 -22.20 27.77 -15.74
C SER A 461 -22.54 26.72 -14.68
N THR A 462 -22.60 27.12 -13.40
CA THR A 462 -22.98 26.22 -12.31
C THR A 462 -24.33 25.55 -12.55
N GLU A 463 -25.30 26.28 -13.10
CA GLU A 463 -26.61 25.76 -13.46
C GLU A 463 -26.52 24.70 -14.58
N GLU A 464 -25.68 24.92 -15.59
CA GLU A 464 -25.46 23.96 -16.68
C GLU A 464 -24.76 22.68 -16.20
N VAL A 465 -23.73 22.79 -15.33
CA VAL A 465 -23.06 21.60 -14.76
C VAL A 465 -24.02 20.77 -13.92
N LYS A 466 -25.02 21.39 -13.28
CA LYS A 466 -26.00 20.67 -12.44
C LYS A 466 -27.23 20.19 -13.23
N ALA A 467 -27.34 20.55 -14.51
CA ALA A 467 -28.50 20.23 -15.32
C ALA A 467 -28.57 18.76 -15.73
N ALA A 468 -29.79 18.24 -15.85
CA ALA A 468 -30.04 16.88 -16.37
C ALA A 468 -29.48 16.66 -17.78
N THR A 469 -29.40 17.72 -18.59
CA THR A 469 -28.78 17.67 -19.93
C THR A 469 -27.30 17.38 -19.86
N PHE A 470 -26.57 17.96 -18.91
CA PHE A 470 -25.15 17.68 -18.73
C PHE A 470 -24.91 16.26 -18.19
N ILE A 471 -25.76 15.78 -17.29
CA ILE A 471 -25.74 14.38 -16.84
C ILE A 471 -25.95 13.43 -18.02
N ALA A 472 -26.84 13.77 -18.96
CA ALA A 472 -27.01 12.99 -20.20
C ALA A 472 -25.76 13.01 -21.09
N THR A 473 -25.07 14.16 -21.19
CA THR A 473 -23.77 14.27 -21.88
C THR A 473 -22.71 13.38 -21.24
N LEU A 474 -22.56 13.42 -19.92
CA LEU A 474 -21.60 12.59 -19.18
C LEU A 474 -21.88 11.09 -19.35
N ASN A 475 -23.16 10.71 -19.39
CA ASN A 475 -23.55 9.33 -19.60
C ASN A 475 -23.30 8.84 -21.03
N GLY A 476 -23.45 9.69 -22.04
CA GLY A 476 -23.37 9.26 -23.44
C GLY A 476 -24.33 8.09 -23.72
N THR A 477 -23.77 6.91 -23.99
CA THR A 477 -24.55 5.65 -24.14
C THR A 477 -24.63 4.79 -22.87
N GLY A 478 -23.87 5.13 -21.83
CA GLY A 478 -23.85 4.48 -20.51
C GLY A 478 -24.86 5.06 -19.51
N ARG A 479 -24.73 4.63 -18.25
CA ARG A 479 -25.56 5.09 -17.10
C ARG A 479 -24.77 5.19 -15.79
N VAL A 480 -23.54 5.70 -15.88
CA VAL A 480 -22.59 5.81 -14.77
C VAL A 480 -22.93 6.99 -13.85
N TRP A 481 -23.50 8.08 -14.40
CA TRP A 481 -23.72 9.35 -13.72
C TRP A 481 -25.19 9.55 -13.34
N LYS A 482 -25.41 10.11 -12.14
CA LYS A 482 -26.69 10.59 -11.62
C LYS A 482 -26.58 12.05 -11.16
N ALA A 483 -27.71 12.68 -10.83
CA ALA A 483 -27.69 13.93 -10.07
C ALA A 483 -27.14 13.65 -8.67
N GLY A 484 -26.14 14.40 -8.22
CA GLY A 484 -25.56 14.17 -6.90
C GLY A 484 -26.40 14.76 -5.78
N SER A 485 -26.27 14.15 -4.60
CA SER A 485 -26.86 14.61 -3.35
C SER A 485 -26.29 15.94 -2.84
N ALA A 486 -26.80 16.38 -1.68
CA ALA A 486 -26.27 17.51 -0.94
C ALA A 486 -24.77 17.35 -0.59
N THR A 487 -24.29 16.11 -0.40
CA THR A 487 -22.87 15.79 -0.17
C THR A 487 -21.98 16.32 -1.29
N PHE A 488 -22.48 16.28 -2.53
CA PHE A 488 -21.78 16.77 -3.72
C PHE A 488 -22.25 18.17 -4.14
N GLY A 489 -22.95 18.91 -3.28
CA GLY A 489 -23.44 20.26 -3.60
C GLY A 489 -24.41 20.31 -4.78
N GLY A 490 -25.06 19.18 -5.13
CA GLY A 490 -25.92 19.04 -6.30
C GLY A 490 -25.18 18.90 -7.63
N TYR A 491 -23.86 18.81 -7.65
CA TYR A 491 -23.11 18.42 -8.86
C TYR A 491 -23.38 16.95 -9.21
N PRO A 492 -23.23 16.53 -10.48
CA PRO A 492 -23.35 15.12 -10.86
C PRO A 492 -22.48 14.21 -9.99
N ALA A 493 -22.87 12.96 -9.79
CA ALA A 493 -22.06 11.98 -9.06
C ALA A 493 -22.25 10.59 -9.68
N PHE A 494 -21.39 9.65 -9.32
CA PHE A 494 -21.56 8.26 -9.77
C PHE A 494 -22.77 7.61 -9.11
N THR A 495 -23.40 6.67 -9.80
CA THR A 495 -24.62 6.00 -9.29
C THR A 495 -24.42 5.30 -7.95
N TRP A 496 -23.23 4.73 -7.73
CA TRP A 496 -22.81 4.08 -6.48
C TRP A 496 -22.21 5.03 -5.44
N ALA A 497 -21.85 6.26 -5.83
CA ALA A 497 -21.36 7.26 -4.89
C ALA A 497 -22.56 7.83 -4.13
N GLU A 498 -22.76 7.38 -2.89
CA GLU A 498 -23.54 8.00 -1.81
C GLU A 498 -23.58 7.14 -0.55
#